data_AF-A0A7L3H956-F1
#
_entry.id   AF-A0A7L3H956-F1
#
_cell.length_a   1.000
_cell.length_b   1.000
_cell.length_c   1.000
_cell.angle_alpha   90.00
_cell.angle_beta   90.00
_cell.angle_gamma   90.00
#
_symmetry.space_group_name_H-M   'P 1'
#
loop_
_entity.id
_entity.type
_entity.pdbx_description
1 polymer ?
#
loop_
_entity_poly.entity_id
_entity_poly.type
_entity_poly.pdbx_seq_one_letter_code
_entity_poly.pdbx_strand_id
1 'polypeptide(L)'
;TMMLDILMDYCYLRDFKFSRLDGSMSYSEREENMNQFNTDPEVFLFLVSTRAGGLGINLTTADTVIIYDSDWNPQSDLQAQDRCHRIGQTKPVVVYRLVTANTIDQKIVERAAAKRKLEKLII
;
A
#
# COMPACT_ATOMS: atom_id res chain seq x y z
N THR A 1 11.13 4.69 6.41
CA THR A 1 9.89 5.46 6.66
C THR A 1 10.01 6.93 6.31
N MET A 2 11.21 7.49 6.12
CA MET A 2 11.42 8.89 5.69
C MET A 2 10.53 9.35 4.52
N MET A 3 10.27 8.49 3.54
CA MET A 3 9.37 8.81 2.43
C MET A 3 7.92 9.05 2.90
N LEU A 4 7.43 8.27 3.87
CA LEU A 4 6.09 8.48 4.43
C LEU A 4 6.02 9.80 5.20
N ASP A 5 7.10 10.21 5.87
CA ASP A 5 7.16 11.51 6.55
C ASP A 5 6.98 12.66 5.55
N ILE A 6 7.67 12.60 4.40
CA ILE A 6 7.52 13.59 3.31
C ILE A 6 6.10 13.59 2.74
N LEU A 7 5.50 12.40 2.56
CA LEU A 7 4.11 12.29 2.08
C LEU A 7 3.11 12.86 3.09
N MET A 8 3.38 12.74 4.40
CA MET A 8 2.56 13.39 5.43
C MET A 8 2.63 14.90 5.32
N ASP A 9 3.82 15.47 5.19
CA ASP A 9 4.01 16.92 5.01
C ASP A 9 3.24 17.42 3.78
N TYR A 10 3.26 16.65 2.69
CA TYR A 10 2.46 16.95 1.50
C TYR A 10 0.95 16.88 1.77
N CYS A 11 0.47 15.90 2.52
CA CYS A 11 -0.95 15.81 2.88
C CYS A 11 -1.39 17.00 3.74
N TYR A 12 -0.56 17.43 4.70
CA TYR A 12 -0.82 18.64 5.49
C TYR A 12 -0.87 19.88 4.60
N LEU A 13 0.06 20.04 3.66
CA LEU A 13 0.07 21.19 2.74
C LEU A 13 -1.17 21.24 1.84
N ARG A 14 -1.78 20.08 1.55
CA ARG A 14 -2.96 19.95 0.68
C ARG A 14 -4.29 19.84 1.45
N ASP A 15 -4.25 19.96 2.77
CA ASP A 15 -5.40 19.75 3.66
C ASP A 15 -6.10 18.40 3.46
N PHE A 16 -5.34 17.35 3.11
CA PHE A 16 -5.85 15.99 3.05
C PHE A 16 -5.79 15.35 4.43
N LYS A 17 -6.93 14.85 4.93
CA LYS A 17 -6.94 13.98 6.10
C LYS A 17 -6.41 12.61 5.70
N PHE A 18 -5.55 12.06 6.55
CA PHE A 18 -4.92 10.77 6.33
C PHE A 18 -4.73 10.04 7.65
N SER A 19 -4.57 8.72 7.57
CA SER A 19 -4.08 7.87 8.65
C SER A 19 -2.77 7.21 8.22
N ARG A 20 -1.96 6.77 9.18
CA ARG A 20 -0.65 6.16 8.92
C ARG A 20 -0.49 4.83 9.65
N LEU A 21 0.23 3.91 9.02
CA LEU A 21 0.63 2.64 9.62
C LEU A 21 2.06 2.28 9.23
N ASP A 22 2.94 2.26 10.22
CA ASP A 22 4.32 1.79 10.06
C ASP A 22 4.82 0.94 11.25
N GLY A 23 6.07 0.49 11.15
CA GLY A 23 6.68 -0.40 12.14
C GLY A 23 7.00 0.25 13.49
N SER A 24 7.04 1.58 13.59
CA SER A 24 7.33 2.29 14.84
C SER A 24 6.11 2.50 15.73
N MET A 25 4.90 2.40 15.17
CA MET A 25 3.65 2.60 15.92
C MET A 25 3.35 1.43 16.87
N SER A 26 2.80 1.78 18.03
CA SER A 26 2.27 0.82 19.01
C SER A 26 1.01 0.12 18.50
N TYR A 27 0.62 -0.97 19.16
CA TYR A 27 -0.57 -1.73 18.75
C TYR A 27 -1.85 -0.88 18.82
N SER A 28 -2.04 -0.10 19.90
CA SER A 28 -3.22 0.75 20.07
C SER A 28 -3.33 1.82 18.99
N GLU A 29 -2.21 2.47 18.64
CA GLU A 29 -2.19 3.49 17.59
C GLU A 29 -2.53 2.89 16.21
N ARG A 30 -2.07 1.66 15.94
CA ARG A 30 -2.39 0.96 14.69
C ARG A 30 -3.89 0.68 14.59
N GLU A 31 -4.49 0.19 15.67
CA GLU A 31 -5.92 -0.10 15.73
C GLU A 31 -6.77 1.18 15.57
N GLU A 32 -6.36 2.27 16.24
CA GLU A 32 -7.01 3.58 16.10
C GLU A 32 -6.97 4.09 14.66
N ASN A 33 -5.78 4.11 14.03
CA ASN A 33 -5.62 4.57 12.65
C ASN A 33 -6.43 3.70 11.66
N MET A 34 -6.45 2.38 11.87
CA MET A 34 -7.25 1.47 11.06
C MET A 34 -8.75 1.71 11.22
N ASN A 35 -9.22 1.91 12.44
CA ASN A 35 -10.61 2.20 12.71
C ASN A 35 -11.01 3.54 12.09
N GLN A 36 -10.20 4.58 12.29
CA GLN A 36 -10.42 5.91 11.73
C GLN A 36 -10.58 5.87 10.21
N PHE A 37 -9.67 5.20 9.50
CA PHE A 37 -9.76 5.08 8.05
C PHE A 37 -10.98 4.28 7.57
N ASN A 38 -11.41 3.27 8.34
CA ASN A 38 -12.56 2.44 7.98
C ASN A 38 -13.92 3.08 8.32
N THR A 39 -13.97 4.04 9.24
CA THR A 39 -15.23 4.63 9.73
C THR A 39 -15.43 6.08 9.33
N ASP A 40 -14.36 6.86 9.19
CA ASP A 40 -14.43 8.27 8.84
C ASP A 40 -14.23 8.46 7.31
N PRO A 41 -15.30 8.77 6.56
CA PRO A 41 -15.21 8.97 5.11
C PRO A 41 -14.40 10.21 4.72
N GLU A 42 -14.11 11.11 5.67
CA GLU A 42 -13.28 12.29 5.42
C GLU A 42 -11.78 11.92 5.35
N VAL A 43 -11.37 10.76 5.87
CA VAL A 43 -9.99 10.30 5.78
C VAL A 43 -9.73 9.78 4.36
N PHE A 44 -9.06 10.61 3.57
CA PHE A 44 -8.85 10.37 2.14
C PHE A 44 -7.73 9.35 1.87
N LEU A 45 -6.69 9.31 2.71
CA LEU A 45 -5.47 8.53 2.46
C LEU A 45 -5.10 7.63 3.64
N PHE A 46 -4.61 6.43 3.33
CA PHE A 46 -4.00 5.52 4.30
C PHE A 46 -2.54 5.25 3.91
N LEU A 47 -1.61 5.85 4.64
CA LEU A 47 -0.17 5.77 4.38
C LEU A 47 0.41 4.51 5.04
N VAL A 48 0.85 3.55 4.25
CA VAL A 48 1.34 2.25 4.75
C VAL A 48 2.75 1.98 4.28
N SER A 49 3.61 1.53 5.19
CA SER A 49 4.88 0.92 4.78
C SER A 49 4.65 -0.52 4.31
N THR A 50 5.25 -0.92 3.20
CA THR A 50 5.06 -2.24 2.56
C THR A 50 5.22 -3.42 3.54
N ARG A 51 6.18 -3.34 4.46
CA ARG A 51 6.39 -4.37 5.48
C ARG A 51 5.31 -4.40 6.57
N ALA A 52 4.79 -3.25 6.97
CA ALA A 52 3.74 -3.21 7.98
C ALA A 52 2.36 -3.60 7.39
N GLY A 53 2.13 -3.34 6.10
CA GLY A 53 0.95 -3.80 5.37
C GLY A 53 0.84 -5.32 5.23
N GLY A 54 1.96 -6.05 5.34
CA GLY A 54 1.99 -7.52 5.29
C GLY A 54 1.47 -8.24 6.54
N LEU A 55 1.16 -7.50 7.62
CA LEU A 55 0.86 -8.06 8.96
C LEU A 55 -0.60 -8.46 9.22
N GLY A 56 -1.45 -8.60 8.20
CA GLY A 56 -2.83 -9.09 8.43
C GLY A 56 -3.90 -8.01 8.60
N ILE A 57 -3.67 -6.78 8.14
CA ILE A 57 -4.66 -5.69 8.23
C ILE A 57 -5.82 -5.85 7.23
N ASN A 58 -6.94 -5.18 7.51
CA ASN A 58 -8.11 -5.15 6.62
C ASN A 58 -8.43 -3.70 6.21
N LEU A 59 -8.38 -3.43 4.91
CA LEU A 59 -8.59 -2.09 4.31
C LEU A 59 -9.67 -2.15 3.21
N THR A 60 -10.74 -2.91 3.45
CA THR A 60 -11.85 -3.12 2.49
C THR A 60 -12.63 -1.86 2.14
N THR A 61 -12.41 -0.75 2.82
CA THR A 61 -13.00 0.56 2.51
C THR A 61 -12.29 1.26 1.36
N ALA A 62 -11.00 0.96 1.14
CA ALA A 62 -10.21 1.52 0.05
C ALA A 62 -10.48 0.80 -1.28
N ASP A 63 -10.81 1.56 -2.33
CA ASP A 63 -10.97 1.06 -3.69
C ASP A 63 -9.73 1.31 -4.57
N THR A 64 -8.77 2.12 -4.12
CA THR A 64 -7.60 2.49 -4.91
C THR A 64 -6.31 2.21 -4.13
N VAL A 65 -5.37 1.51 -4.76
CA VAL A 65 -4.04 1.21 -4.20
C VAL A 65 -2.98 1.87 -5.06
N ILE A 66 -2.10 2.65 -4.45
CA ILE A 66 -0.96 3.26 -5.14
C ILE A 66 0.34 2.69 -4.56
N ILE A 67 1.07 1.95 -5.40
CA ILE A 67 2.42 1.46 -5.08
C ILE A 67 3.39 2.55 -5.49
N TYR A 68 3.92 3.27 -4.49
CA TYR A 68 4.87 4.36 -4.70
C TYR A 68 6.24 3.86 -5.11
N ASP A 69 6.77 2.87 -4.38
CA ASP A 69 8.02 2.17 -4.68
C ASP A 69 7.77 0.66 -4.72
N SER A 70 8.40 -0.03 -5.68
CA SER A 70 8.21 -1.48 -5.87
C SER A 70 9.27 -2.28 -5.13
N ASP A 71 8.85 -3.35 -4.45
CA ASP A 71 9.79 -4.28 -3.82
C ASP A 71 10.41 -5.24 -4.86
N TRP A 72 11.61 -5.74 -4.58
CA TRP A 72 12.27 -6.79 -5.36
C TRP A 72 11.54 -8.14 -5.31
N ASN A 73 10.71 -8.32 -4.29
CA ASN A 73 9.81 -9.44 -4.14
C ASN A 73 8.38 -9.07 -4.59
N PRO A 74 7.90 -9.59 -5.75
CA PRO A 74 6.55 -9.29 -6.24
C PRO A 74 5.44 -9.71 -5.27
N GLN A 75 5.70 -10.69 -4.39
CA GLN A 75 4.71 -11.20 -3.46
C GLN A 75 4.35 -10.19 -2.38
N SER A 76 5.29 -9.32 -1.99
CA SER A 76 5.04 -8.27 -1.01
C SER A 76 4.02 -7.24 -1.53
N ASP A 77 4.18 -6.80 -2.78
CA ASP A 77 3.23 -5.90 -3.43
C ASP A 77 1.86 -6.55 -3.61
N LEU A 78 1.81 -7.85 -3.95
CA LEU A 78 0.54 -8.60 -4.08
C LEU A 78 -0.18 -8.70 -2.74
N GLN A 79 0.53 -9.06 -1.69
CA GLN A 79 -0.03 -9.17 -0.35
C GLN A 79 -0.60 -7.83 0.13
N ALA A 80 0.04 -6.72 -0.22
CA ALA A 80 -0.43 -5.38 0.07
C ALA A 80 -1.72 -5.04 -0.69
N GLN A 81 -1.81 -5.38 -1.98
CA GLN A 81 -3.04 -5.22 -2.79
C GLN A 81 -4.21 -6.04 -2.22
N ASP A 82 -3.95 -7.27 -1.78
CA ASP A 82 -4.94 -8.18 -1.17
C ASP A 82 -5.47 -7.68 0.19
N ARG A 83 -4.92 -6.60 0.75
CA ARG A 83 -5.50 -5.93 1.94
C ARG A 83 -6.75 -5.15 1.57
N CYS A 84 -6.79 -4.56 0.37
CA CYS A 84 -7.93 -3.80 -0.15
C CYS A 84 -8.84 -4.70 -1.00
N HIS A 85 -8.25 -5.56 -1.84
CA HIS A 85 -8.97 -6.56 -2.62
C HIS A 85 -9.28 -7.80 -1.76
N ARG A 86 -10.24 -7.66 -0.86
CA ARG A 86 -10.60 -8.68 0.14
C ARG A 86 -12.11 -8.87 0.25
N ILE A 87 -12.53 -9.99 0.81
CA ILE A 87 -13.94 -10.27 1.14
C ILE A 87 -14.50 -9.12 1.97
N GLY A 88 -15.60 -8.51 1.51
CA GLY A 88 -16.21 -7.32 2.12
C GLY A 88 -16.07 -6.06 1.25
N GLN A 89 -15.17 -6.05 0.27
CA GLN A 89 -15.09 -4.98 -0.72
C GLN A 89 -16.28 -5.05 -1.69
N THR A 90 -16.90 -3.90 -1.95
CA THR A 90 -18.07 -3.77 -2.85
C THR A 90 -17.76 -3.03 -4.15
N LYS A 91 -16.59 -2.36 -4.22
CA LYS A 91 -16.13 -1.58 -5.38
C LYS A 91 -14.96 -2.28 -6.09
N PRO A 92 -14.79 -2.07 -7.41
CA PRO A 92 -13.62 -2.57 -8.11
C PRO A 92 -12.35 -1.92 -7.55
N VAL A 93 -11.35 -2.74 -7.21
CA VAL A 93 -10.07 -2.24 -6.70
C VAL A 93 -9.12 -1.93 -7.85
N VAL A 94 -8.68 -0.68 -7.95
CA VAL A 94 -7.73 -0.23 -8.98
C VAL A 94 -6.34 -0.08 -8.36
N VAL A 95 -5.34 -0.67 -9.01
CA VAL A 95 -3.95 -0.63 -8.54
C VAL A 95 -3.10 0.17 -9.53
N TYR A 96 -2.53 1.26 -9.05
CA TYR A 96 -1.54 2.06 -9.76
C TYR A 96 -0.15 1.76 -9.20
N ARG A 97 0.82 1.52 -10.08
CA ARG A 97 2.23 1.39 -9.71
C ARG A 97 3.01 2.51 -10.39
N LEU A 98 3.71 3.31 -9.58
CA LEU A 98 4.61 4.33 -10.10
C LEU A 98 5.95 3.68 -10.45
N VAL A 99 6.43 3.95 -11.66
CA VAL A 99 7.70 3.43 -12.17
C VAL A 99 8.40 4.54 -12.92
N THR A 100 9.60 4.91 -12.47
CA THR A 100 10.41 5.90 -13.17
C THR A 100 11.08 5.27 -14.38
N ALA A 101 10.88 5.84 -15.56
CA ALA A 101 11.47 5.34 -16.80
C ALA A 101 13.00 5.51 -16.81
N ASN A 102 13.72 4.55 -17.43
CA ASN A 102 15.18 4.57 -17.56
C ASN A 102 15.96 4.58 -16.22
N THR A 103 15.34 4.16 -15.12
CA THR A 103 16.01 4.05 -13.82
C THR A 103 16.08 2.60 -13.32
N ILE A 104 16.58 2.43 -12.10
CA ILE A 104 16.58 1.14 -11.42
C ILE A 104 15.15 0.61 -11.18
N ASP A 105 14.15 1.48 -11.02
CA ASP A 105 12.75 1.10 -10.77
C ASP A 105 12.22 0.21 -11.89
N GLN A 106 12.49 0.59 -13.14
CA GLN A 106 12.10 -0.20 -14.30
C GLN A 106 12.72 -1.61 -14.26
N LYS A 107 14.01 -1.72 -13.94
CA LYS A 107 14.70 -3.02 -13.83
C LYS A 107 14.15 -3.88 -12.69
N ILE A 108 13.74 -3.27 -11.58
CA ILE A 108 13.12 -3.97 -10.45
C ILE A 108 11.80 -4.59 -10.91
N VAL A 109 10.95 -3.81 -11.55
CA VAL A 109 9.63 -4.26 -12.03
C VAL A 109 9.77 -5.36 -13.08
N GLU A 110 10.68 -5.22 -14.04
CA GLU A 110 10.95 -6.24 -15.06
C GLU A 110 11.41 -7.57 -14.44
N ARG A 111 12.32 -7.51 -13.45
CA ARG A 111 12.79 -8.71 -12.73
C ARG A 111 11.69 -9.35 -11.90
N ALA A 112 10.88 -8.54 -11.21
CA ALA A 112 9.76 -9.02 -10.42
C ALA A 112 8.70 -9.71 -11.32
N ALA A 113 8.43 -9.16 -12.50
CA ALA A 113 7.55 -9.76 -13.50
C ALA A 113 8.09 -11.10 -14.03
N ALA A 114 9.40 -11.19 -14.29
CA ALA A 114 10.05 -12.44 -14.70
C ALA A 114 9.93 -13.54 -13.63
N LYS A 115 10.18 -13.21 -12.36
CA LYS A 115 9.98 -14.14 -11.22
C LYS A 115 8.53 -14.65 -11.17
N ARG A 116 7.56 -13.75 -11.30
CA ARG A 116 6.14 -14.10 -11.27
C ARG A 116 5.71 -14.98 -12.44
N LYS A 117 6.29 -14.77 -13.63
CA LYS A 117 6.00 -15.60 -14.81
C LYS A 117 6.46 -17.04 -14.58
N LEU A 118 7.63 -17.23 -13.98
CA LEU A 118 8.13 -18.56 -13.64
C LEU A 118 7.25 -19.26 -12.61
N GLU A 119 6.81 -18.55 -11.57
CA GLU A 119 5.90 -19.09 -10.55
C GLU A 119 4.59 -19.58 -11.15
N LYS A 120 3.92 -18.78 -11.99
CA LYS A 120 2.67 -19.13 -12.69
C LYS A 120 2.77 -20.30 -13.68
N LEU A 121 3.98 -20.72 -14.04
CA LEU A 121 4.19 -21.87 -14.94
C LEU A 121 4.29 -23.18 -14.16
N ILE A 122 4.66 -23.12 -12.89
CA ILE A 122 4.87 -24.28 -12.03
C ILE A 122 3.63 -24.54 -11.18
N ILE A 123 2.92 -23.48 -10.79
CA ILE A 123 1.68 -23.48 -10.00
C ILE A 123 0.52 -23.05 -10.90
#